data_AF-A0A1D3UW70-F1
#
_entry.id   AF-A0A1D3UW70-F1
#
_cell.length_a   1.000
_cell.length_b   1.000
_cell.length_c   1.000
_cell.angle_alpha   90.00
_cell.angle_beta   90.00
_cell.angle_gamma   90.00
#
_symmetry.space_group_name_H-M   'P 1'
#
loop_
_entity.id
_entity.type
_entity.pdbx_description
1 polymer ?
#
loop_
_entity_poly.entity_id
_entity_poly.type
_entity_poly.pdbx_seq_one_letter_code
_entity_poly.pdbx_strand_id
1 'polypeptide(L)'
;METVGQRIGRCIRSAMPKACRTCFWLLKIILPVSLLVRLLQYSGILAQVSVFLEPAFSFIGLPGETAIIFLTSVFTPLYAPMTLIASMPLTVREVTLIALMCLVSHNLLVECAVQSKTGSSFTGMFVLRVGMSFVIAFAVHRIMPYEGYDTIVGSAADTGVCTSLTDVFVLWIKSSLSITLLFFVIVSALMILHYILEEFRLLKSLSTAMAPVMILFGLPRNCSFLWLVGNIVGLSYGSAIMMEQLEANKISHRDGNLLNYHLAISHSQLEDTLIFAAIGAPFLWVMLTRMVFALLVVWIKRLLTRLPRYHYADLPIKK
;
A
#
# COMPACT_ATOMS: atom_id res chain seq x y z
N MET A 1 -2.62 39.22 12.13
CA MET A 1 -2.32 37.78 12.27
C MET A 1 -3.55 37.02 11.83
N GLU A 2 -3.39 36.00 10.97
CA GLU A 2 -4.53 35.16 10.58
C GLU A 2 -5.03 34.32 11.75
N THR A 3 -6.34 34.18 11.86
CA THR A 3 -6.95 33.30 12.86
C THR A 3 -6.70 31.84 12.51
N VAL A 4 -6.75 30.94 13.50
CA VAL A 4 -6.63 29.48 13.28
C VAL A 4 -7.65 29.00 12.24
N GLY A 5 -8.88 29.52 12.28
CA GLY A 5 -9.92 29.20 11.30
C GLY A 5 -9.58 29.65 9.88
N GLN A 6 -8.98 30.83 9.70
CA GLN A 6 -8.54 31.32 8.37
C GLN A 6 -7.43 30.43 7.79
N ARG A 7 -6.50 29.99 8.65
CA ARG A 7 -5.40 29.09 8.27
C ARG A 7 -5.92 27.71 7.86
N ILE A 8 -6.86 27.13 8.62
CA ILE A 8 -7.52 25.86 8.27
C ILE A 8 -8.31 26.01 6.96
N GLY A 9 -9.06 27.10 6.79
CA GLY A 9 -9.80 27.39 5.57
C GLY A 9 -8.90 27.46 4.33
N ARG A 10 -7.70 28.06 4.46
CA ARG A 10 -6.69 28.03 3.40
C ARG A 10 -6.21 26.61 3.11
N CYS A 11 -5.91 25.82 4.14
CA CYS A 11 -5.49 24.42 3.98
C CYS A 11 -6.50 23.62 3.16
N ILE A 12 -7.78 23.73 3.49
CA ILE A 12 -8.87 23.05 2.76
C ILE A 12 -8.90 23.52 1.31
N ARG A 13 -8.87 24.84 1.07
CA ARG A 13 -8.89 25.41 -0.28
C ARG A 13 -7.68 25.00 -1.13
N SER A 14 -6.52 24.82 -0.51
CA SER A 14 -5.29 24.35 -1.17
C SER A 14 -5.28 22.83 -1.40
N ALA A 15 -5.87 22.05 -0.49
CA ALA A 15 -5.93 20.59 -0.55
C ALA A 15 -6.92 20.09 -1.61
N MET A 16 -8.13 20.66 -1.68
CA MET A 16 -9.22 20.15 -2.53
C MET A 16 -8.89 20.04 -4.02
N PRO A 17 -8.29 21.05 -4.70
CA PRO A 17 -7.95 20.94 -6.12
C PRO A 17 -6.93 19.83 -6.39
N LYS A 18 -5.98 19.63 -5.45
CA LYS A 18 -5.00 18.56 -5.55
C LYS A 18 -5.64 17.19 -5.31
N ALA A 19 -6.50 17.07 -4.29
CA ALA A 19 -7.28 15.86 -4.05
C ALA A 19 -8.12 15.48 -5.28
N CYS A 20 -8.86 16.41 -5.87
CA CYS A 20 -9.63 16.16 -7.11
C CYS A 20 -8.74 15.69 -8.27
N ARG A 21 -7.59 16.34 -8.49
CA ARG A 21 -6.64 15.94 -9.55
C ARG A 21 -6.10 14.53 -9.31
N THR A 22 -5.72 14.22 -8.07
CA THR A 22 -5.23 12.89 -7.67
C THR A 22 -6.31 11.83 -7.83
N CYS A 23 -7.53 12.07 -7.34
CA CYS A 23 -8.66 11.18 -7.50
C CYS A 23 -8.96 10.91 -8.97
N PHE A 24 -9.03 11.95 -9.80
CA PHE A 24 -9.28 11.79 -11.23
C PHE A 24 -8.17 11.02 -11.95
N TRP A 25 -6.91 11.28 -11.61
CA TRP A 25 -5.77 10.54 -12.16
C TRP A 25 -5.81 9.06 -11.76
N LEU A 26 -6.13 8.76 -10.49
CA LEU A 26 -6.23 7.39 -10.00
C LEU A 26 -7.45 6.66 -10.58
N LEU A 27 -8.61 7.29 -10.66
CA LEU A 27 -9.83 6.70 -11.24
C LEU A 27 -9.66 6.30 -12.71
N LYS A 28 -8.89 7.07 -13.49
CA LYS A 28 -8.53 6.71 -14.87
C LYS A 28 -7.79 5.39 -14.99
N ILE A 29 -7.10 4.95 -13.94
CA ILE A 29 -6.37 3.68 -13.89
C ILE A 29 -7.24 2.62 -13.20
N ILE A 30 -7.87 2.96 -12.07
CA ILE A 30 -8.70 2.05 -11.26
C ILE A 30 -9.87 1.50 -12.07
N LEU A 31 -10.64 2.35 -12.75
CA LEU A 31 -11.88 1.94 -13.42
C LEU A 31 -11.63 0.95 -14.57
N PRO A 32 -10.67 1.17 -15.48
CA PRO A 32 -10.35 0.18 -16.52
C PRO A 32 -9.82 -1.14 -15.95
N VAL A 33 -8.95 -1.07 -14.93
CA VAL A 33 -8.39 -2.30 -14.34
C VAL A 33 -9.46 -3.06 -13.57
N SER A 34 -10.36 -2.39 -12.84
CA SER A 34 -11.46 -3.05 -12.14
C SER A 34 -12.46 -3.69 -13.10
N LEU A 35 -12.72 -3.05 -14.24
CA LEU A 35 -13.53 -3.64 -15.31
C LEU A 35 -12.84 -4.88 -15.88
N LEU A 36 -11.54 -4.80 -16.16
CA LEU A 36 -10.75 -5.94 -16.65
C LEU A 36 -10.79 -7.12 -15.67
N VAL A 37 -10.53 -6.89 -14.38
CA VAL A 37 -10.60 -7.93 -13.35
C VAL A 37 -11.99 -8.56 -13.33
N ARG A 38 -13.05 -7.76 -13.43
CA ARG A 38 -14.42 -8.28 -13.46
C ARG A 38 -14.72 -9.11 -14.72
N LEU A 39 -14.20 -8.71 -15.88
CA LEU A 39 -14.28 -9.50 -17.10
C LEU A 39 -13.51 -10.82 -16.98
N LEU A 40 -12.34 -10.81 -16.35
CA LEU A 40 -11.55 -12.02 -16.07
C LEU A 40 -12.25 -12.95 -15.05
N GLN A 41 -13.03 -12.38 -14.13
CA GLN A 41 -13.88 -13.15 -13.23
C GLN A 41 -15.03 -13.82 -13.99
N TYR A 42 -15.73 -13.04 -14.82
CA TYR A 42 -16.83 -13.54 -15.65
C TYR A 42 -16.38 -14.61 -16.65
N SER A 43 -15.18 -14.47 -17.23
CA SER A 43 -14.63 -15.46 -18.17
C SER A 43 -14.16 -16.76 -17.51
N GLY A 44 -14.13 -16.83 -16.17
CA GLY A 44 -13.62 -17.98 -15.42
C GLY A 44 -12.09 -18.09 -15.36
N ILE A 45 -11.35 -17.17 -15.98
CA ILE A 45 -9.88 -17.16 -15.95
C ILE A 45 -9.38 -17.04 -14.50
N LEU A 46 -10.00 -16.17 -13.70
CA LEU A 46 -9.60 -16.03 -12.30
C LEU A 46 -9.83 -17.31 -11.49
N ALA A 47 -10.88 -18.09 -11.79
CA ALA A 47 -11.09 -19.39 -11.15
C ALA A 47 -9.97 -20.38 -11.50
N GLN A 48 -9.51 -20.39 -12.75
CA GLN A 48 -8.37 -21.23 -13.18
C GLN A 48 -7.08 -20.82 -12.48
N VAL A 49 -6.83 -19.51 -12.35
CA VAL A 49 -5.64 -19.02 -11.64
C VAL A 49 -5.72 -19.33 -10.14
N SER A 50 -6.91 -19.29 -9.52
CA SER A 50 -7.10 -19.70 -8.12
C SER A 50 -6.72 -21.16 -7.89
N VAL A 51 -7.09 -22.09 -8.78
CA VAL A 51 -6.68 -23.50 -8.68
C VAL A 51 -5.16 -23.64 -8.78
N PHE A 52 -4.52 -22.88 -9.68
CA PHE A 52 -3.06 -22.89 -9.80
C PHE A 52 -2.34 -22.33 -8.56
N LEU A 53 -2.91 -21.28 -7.93
CA LEU A 53 -2.33 -20.64 -6.75
C LEU A 53 -2.72 -21.32 -5.43
N GLU A 54 -3.70 -22.23 -5.44
CA GLU A 54 -4.23 -22.91 -4.25
C GLU A 54 -3.14 -23.55 -3.37
N PRO A 55 -2.12 -24.25 -3.91
CA PRO A 55 -1.06 -24.82 -3.07
C PRO A 55 -0.25 -23.75 -2.32
N ALA A 56 0.03 -22.62 -2.98
CA ALA A 56 0.78 -21.51 -2.38
C ALA A 56 -0.05 -20.79 -1.30
N PHE A 57 -1.36 -20.60 -1.54
CA PHE A 57 -2.28 -19.96 -0.60
C PHE A 57 -2.56 -20.85 0.61
N SER A 58 -2.80 -22.14 0.38
CA SER A 58 -3.00 -23.11 1.46
C SER A 58 -1.76 -23.21 2.36
N PHE A 59 -0.55 -23.12 1.78
CA PHE A 59 0.70 -23.15 2.54
C PHE A 59 0.88 -21.95 3.49
N ILE A 60 0.28 -20.80 3.17
CA ILE A 60 0.26 -19.61 4.02
C ILE A 60 -1.04 -19.49 4.83
N GLY A 61 -1.86 -20.54 4.87
CA GLY A 61 -3.08 -20.60 5.65
C GLY A 61 -4.21 -19.71 5.16
N LEU A 62 -4.29 -19.53 3.84
CA LEU A 62 -5.37 -18.83 3.16
C LEU A 62 -6.14 -19.80 2.25
N PRO A 63 -7.47 -19.67 2.14
CA PRO A 63 -8.25 -20.38 1.13
C PRO A 63 -7.76 -20.03 -0.28
N GLY A 64 -7.71 -21.02 -1.18
CA GLY A 64 -7.26 -20.83 -2.56
C GLY A 64 -8.06 -19.78 -3.34
N GLU A 65 -9.35 -19.62 -3.01
CA GLU A 65 -10.21 -18.59 -3.60
C GLU A 65 -9.76 -17.15 -3.30
N THR A 66 -9.03 -16.91 -2.20
CA THR A 66 -8.52 -15.58 -1.85
C THR A 66 -7.36 -15.14 -2.75
N ALA A 67 -6.84 -16.01 -3.60
CA ALA A 67 -5.86 -15.68 -4.63
C ALA A 67 -6.35 -14.59 -5.59
N ILE A 68 -7.66 -14.53 -5.85
CA ILE A 68 -8.27 -13.48 -6.66
C ILE A 68 -8.09 -12.08 -6.03
N ILE A 69 -8.11 -12.00 -4.70
CA ILE A 69 -7.94 -10.75 -3.94
C ILE A 69 -6.51 -10.25 -4.10
N PHE A 70 -5.53 -11.15 -3.93
CA PHE A 70 -4.12 -10.83 -4.11
C PHE A 70 -3.84 -10.34 -5.53
N LEU A 71 -4.30 -11.08 -6.56
CA LEU A 71 -4.11 -10.70 -7.96
C LEU A 71 -4.76 -9.35 -8.28
N THR A 72 -5.98 -9.12 -7.80
CA THR A 72 -6.65 -7.82 -7.95
C THR A 72 -5.79 -6.72 -7.35
N SER A 73 -5.32 -6.92 -6.12
CA SER A 73 -4.46 -5.97 -5.42
C SER A 73 -3.17 -5.66 -6.20
N VAL A 74 -2.51 -6.64 -6.82
CA VAL A 74 -1.28 -6.43 -7.60
C VAL A 74 -1.46 -5.36 -8.68
N PHE A 75 -2.65 -5.27 -9.29
CA PHE A 75 -2.91 -4.34 -10.39
C PHE A 75 -3.74 -3.11 -9.99
N THR A 76 -4.38 -3.12 -8.83
CA THR A 76 -5.27 -2.04 -8.39
C THR A 76 -4.88 -1.45 -7.03
N PRO A 77 -5.31 -0.21 -6.72
CA PRO A 77 -5.36 0.30 -5.36
C PRO A 77 -6.23 -0.56 -4.43
N LEU A 78 -6.05 -0.37 -3.12
CA LEU A 78 -6.58 -1.24 -2.06
C LEU A 78 -8.11 -1.32 -1.95
N TYR A 79 -8.83 -0.32 -2.46
CA TYR A 79 -10.29 -0.30 -2.40
C TYR A 79 -10.96 -1.48 -3.15
N ALA A 80 -10.41 -1.90 -4.29
CA ALA A 80 -10.95 -3.03 -5.03
C ALA A 80 -10.77 -4.37 -4.27
N PRO A 81 -9.56 -4.78 -3.83
CA PRO A 81 -9.40 -6.02 -3.07
C PRO A 81 -10.17 -6.00 -1.74
N MET A 82 -10.35 -4.85 -1.08
CA MET A 82 -11.22 -4.77 0.10
C MET A 82 -12.68 -5.18 -0.18
N THR A 83 -13.25 -4.75 -1.31
CA THR A 83 -14.64 -5.12 -1.63
C THR A 83 -14.79 -6.62 -1.85
N LEU A 84 -13.74 -7.27 -2.39
CA LEU A 84 -13.70 -8.72 -2.52
C LEU A 84 -13.62 -9.39 -1.15
N ILE A 85 -12.75 -8.90 -0.25
CA ILE A 85 -12.64 -9.40 1.13
C ILE A 85 -13.97 -9.27 1.87
N ALA A 86 -14.64 -8.13 1.77
CA ALA A 86 -15.92 -7.89 2.45
C ALA A 86 -17.07 -8.77 1.94
N SER A 87 -16.92 -9.35 0.74
CA SER A 87 -17.93 -10.21 0.11
C SER A 87 -17.64 -11.71 0.30
N MET A 88 -16.59 -12.07 1.05
CA MET A 88 -16.20 -13.45 1.32
C MET A 88 -16.31 -13.74 2.81
N PRO A 89 -16.78 -14.93 3.22
CA PRO A 89 -16.92 -15.31 4.63
C PRO A 89 -15.56 -15.70 5.24
N LEU A 90 -14.63 -14.74 5.31
CA LEU A 90 -13.29 -14.93 5.85
C LEU A 90 -13.26 -14.68 7.36
N THR A 91 -12.44 -15.48 8.05
CA THR A 91 -12.07 -15.27 9.46
C THR A 91 -11.24 -13.98 9.62
N VAL A 92 -11.24 -13.38 10.80
CA VAL A 92 -10.37 -12.23 11.12
C VAL A 92 -8.91 -12.53 10.77
N ARG A 93 -8.46 -13.76 11.02
CA ARG A 93 -7.10 -14.18 10.68
C ARG A 93 -6.85 -14.19 9.18
N GLU A 94 -7.72 -14.80 8.39
CA GLU A 94 -7.59 -14.81 6.92
C GLU A 94 -7.63 -13.39 6.35
N VAL A 95 -8.55 -12.55 6.84
CA VAL A 95 -8.61 -11.11 6.51
C VAL A 95 -7.27 -10.43 6.81
N THR A 96 -6.64 -10.73 7.95
CA THR A 96 -5.34 -10.14 8.33
C THR A 96 -4.20 -10.58 7.41
N LEU A 97 -4.16 -11.87 7.06
CA LEU A 97 -3.13 -12.44 6.19
C LEU A 97 -3.23 -11.85 4.78
N ILE A 98 -4.43 -11.85 4.18
CA ILE A 98 -4.62 -11.29 2.84
C ILE A 98 -4.44 -9.77 2.84
N ALA A 99 -4.84 -9.07 3.91
CA ALA A 99 -4.60 -7.63 4.07
C ALA A 99 -3.10 -7.31 4.02
N LEU A 100 -2.27 -8.03 4.78
CA LEU A 100 -0.82 -7.85 4.77
C LEU A 100 -0.23 -8.08 3.39
N MET A 101 -0.71 -9.09 2.66
CA MET A 101 -0.27 -9.32 1.28
C MET A 101 -0.62 -8.12 0.39
N CYS A 102 -1.88 -7.68 0.39
CA CYS A 102 -2.33 -6.53 -0.37
C CYS A 102 -1.56 -5.25 -0.03
N LEU A 103 -1.35 -4.98 1.26
CA LEU A 103 -0.64 -3.80 1.74
C LEU A 103 0.81 -3.73 1.25
N VAL A 104 1.45 -4.87 1.04
CA VAL A 104 2.83 -4.94 0.53
C VAL A 104 2.85 -4.90 -1.01
N SER A 105 1.86 -5.50 -1.69
CA SER A 105 1.92 -5.69 -3.14
C SER A 105 0.87 -4.92 -3.95
N HIS A 106 0.20 -3.91 -3.39
CA HIS A 106 -0.85 -3.21 -4.12
C HIS A 106 -0.33 -2.24 -5.19
N ASN A 107 -1.15 -2.04 -6.23
CA ASN A 107 -0.89 -1.07 -7.30
C ASN A 107 0.55 -1.17 -7.84
N LEU A 108 1.05 -2.41 -7.94
CA LEU A 108 2.47 -2.74 -7.87
C LEU A 108 3.26 -2.12 -9.02
N LEU A 109 2.68 -2.08 -10.21
CA LEU A 109 3.33 -1.50 -11.40
C LEU A 109 3.57 0.00 -11.22
N VAL A 110 2.58 0.73 -10.72
CA VAL A 110 2.69 2.17 -10.50
C VAL A 110 3.69 2.44 -9.38
N GLU A 111 3.59 1.71 -8.26
CA GLU A 111 4.46 1.94 -7.12
C GLU A 111 5.92 1.59 -7.39
N CYS A 112 6.19 0.49 -8.11
CA CYS A 112 7.55 0.16 -8.52
C CYS A 112 8.13 1.19 -9.50
N ALA A 113 7.31 1.73 -10.41
CA ALA A 113 7.74 2.80 -11.32
C ALA A 113 7.99 4.13 -10.60
N VAL A 114 7.23 4.41 -9.55
CA VAL A 114 7.45 5.58 -8.70
C VAL A 114 8.74 5.42 -7.89
N GLN A 115 8.97 4.26 -7.28
CA GLN A 115 10.20 3.99 -6.53
C GLN A 115 11.44 3.96 -7.43
N SER A 116 11.30 3.59 -8.70
CA SER A 116 12.43 3.63 -9.63
C SER A 116 12.89 5.04 -9.97
N LYS A 117 11.96 5.99 -10.02
CA LYS A 117 12.27 7.41 -10.21
C LYS A 117 12.95 8.04 -8.99
N THR A 118 12.86 7.42 -7.82
CA THR A 118 13.45 7.91 -6.57
C THR A 118 14.69 7.13 -6.13
N GLY A 119 15.29 6.35 -7.04
CA GLY A 119 16.63 5.78 -6.87
C GLY A 119 16.69 4.26 -6.67
N SER A 120 15.57 3.53 -6.78
CA SER A 120 15.56 2.07 -6.71
C SER A 120 15.45 1.39 -8.09
N SER A 121 15.73 0.10 -8.18
CA SER A 121 15.44 -0.67 -9.39
C SER A 121 13.98 -1.07 -9.42
N PHE A 122 13.28 -0.89 -10.54
CA PHE A 122 11.90 -1.36 -10.73
C PHE A 122 11.77 -2.85 -10.41
N THR A 123 12.59 -3.68 -11.06
CA THR A 123 12.54 -5.15 -10.89
C THR A 123 12.86 -5.58 -9.47
N GLY A 124 13.85 -4.95 -8.82
CA GLY A 124 14.17 -5.25 -7.43
C GLY A 124 13.01 -4.91 -6.48
N MET A 125 12.31 -3.80 -6.69
CA MET A 125 11.12 -3.46 -5.89
C MET A 125 9.96 -4.42 -6.16
N PHE A 126 9.74 -4.78 -7.43
CA PHE A 126 8.70 -5.74 -7.80
C PHE A 126 8.92 -7.11 -7.13
N VAL A 127 10.13 -7.67 -7.27
CA VAL A 127 10.48 -8.97 -6.68
C VAL A 127 10.45 -8.90 -5.16
N LEU A 128 10.97 -7.83 -4.56
CA LEU A 128 10.94 -7.63 -3.12
C LEU A 128 9.50 -7.65 -2.60
N ARG A 129 8.60 -6.89 -3.22
CA ARG A 129 7.23 -6.70 -2.72
C ARG A 129 6.39 -7.96 -2.90
N VAL A 130 6.48 -8.63 -4.04
CA VAL A 130 5.81 -9.92 -4.24
C VAL A 130 6.40 -10.98 -3.33
N GLY A 131 7.73 -11.09 -3.23
CA GLY A 131 8.35 -12.09 -2.36
C GLY A 131 8.00 -11.86 -0.89
N MET A 132 8.09 -10.62 -0.42
CA MET A 132 7.81 -10.28 0.98
C MET A 132 6.32 -10.39 1.33
N SER A 133 5.38 -10.20 0.40
CA SER A 133 3.97 -10.42 0.69
C SER A 133 3.71 -11.87 1.13
N PHE A 134 4.29 -12.86 0.42
CA PHE A 134 4.20 -14.27 0.79
C PHE A 134 4.98 -14.60 2.07
N VAL A 135 6.21 -14.07 2.23
CA VAL A 135 7.01 -14.30 3.45
C VAL A 135 6.31 -13.75 4.69
N ILE A 136 5.72 -12.56 4.60
CA ILE A 136 4.98 -11.93 5.69
C ILE A 136 3.73 -12.74 6.02
N ALA A 137 2.94 -13.11 5.02
CA ALA A 137 1.74 -13.93 5.23
C ALA A 137 2.10 -15.28 5.87
N PHE A 138 3.13 -15.96 5.38
CA PHE A 138 3.63 -17.19 5.97
C PHE A 138 4.04 -16.99 7.44
N ALA A 139 4.85 -15.97 7.73
CA ALA A 139 5.33 -15.73 9.09
C ALA A 139 4.17 -15.41 10.06
N VAL A 140 3.25 -14.52 9.65
CA VAL A 140 2.08 -14.19 10.46
C VAL A 140 1.16 -15.39 10.63
N HIS A 141 0.99 -16.22 9.59
CA HIS A 141 0.24 -17.47 9.72
C HIS A 141 0.83 -18.40 10.79
N ARG A 142 2.16 -18.41 10.98
CA ARG A 142 2.79 -19.25 12.01
C ARG A 142 2.73 -18.65 13.42
N ILE A 143 2.59 -17.34 13.54
CA ILE A 143 2.69 -16.61 14.82
C ILE A 143 1.31 -16.21 15.37
N MET A 144 0.38 -15.83 14.50
CA MET A 144 -0.95 -15.38 14.89
C MET A 144 -1.79 -16.57 15.37
N PRO A 145 -2.36 -16.52 16.58
CA PRO A 145 -3.15 -17.61 17.13
C PRO A 145 -4.48 -17.77 16.39
N TYR A 146 -5.08 -18.96 16.46
CA TYR A 146 -6.45 -19.21 16.01
C TYR A 146 -7.47 -18.61 17.01
N GLU A 147 -7.24 -18.86 18.30
CA GLU A 147 -8.09 -18.39 19.39
C GLU A 147 -8.30 -16.86 19.34
N GLY A 148 -9.57 -16.45 19.31
CA GLY A 148 -9.97 -15.04 19.24
C GLY A 148 -9.95 -14.41 17.84
N TYR A 149 -9.53 -15.15 16.81
CA TYR A 149 -9.44 -14.65 15.43
C TYR A 149 -10.20 -15.50 14.38
N ASP A 150 -10.93 -16.52 14.82
CA ASP A 150 -11.72 -17.40 13.95
C ASP A 150 -13.12 -16.84 13.63
N THR A 151 -13.49 -15.68 14.19
CA THR A 151 -14.77 -15.03 13.88
C THR A 151 -14.81 -14.61 12.42
N ILE A 152 -15.90 -14.96 11.73
CA ILE A 152 -16.14 -14.56 10.34
C ILE A 152 -16.60 -13.09 10.31
N VAL A 153 -15.93 -12.25 9.52
CA VAL A 153 -16.22 -10.80 9.44
C VAL A 153 -16.96 -10.40 8.15
N GLY A 154 -16.82 -11.18 7.08
CA GLY A 154 -17.51 -10.93 5.82
C GLY A 154 -18.85 -11.66 5.73
N SER A 155 -19.79 -11.08 4.98
CA SER A 155 -21.00 -11.79 4.58
C SER A 155 -20.70 -12.61 3.34
N ALA A 156 -21.19 -13.85 3.28
CA ALA A 156 -21.37 -14.56 2.01
C ALA A 156 -22.45 -13.81 1.24
N ALA A 157 -22.09 -12.70 0.61
CA ALA A 157 -22.96 -12.06 -0.36
C ALA A 157 -23.06 -13.00 -1.55
N ASP A 158 -24.27 -13.20 -2.07
CA ASP A 158 -24.43 -13.73 -3.42
C ASP A 158 -23.61 -12.82 -4.33
N THR A 159 -22.43 -13.28 -4.76
CA THR A 159 -21.67 -12.64 -5.82
C THR A 159 -22.49 -12.86 -7.07
N GLY A 160 -23.52 -12.02 -7.25
CA GLY A 160 -24.60 -12.23 -8.21
C GLY A 160 -24.00 -12.78 -9.49
N VAL A 161 -24.26 -14.07 -9.74
CA VAL A 161 -23.65 -14.79 -10.86
C VAL A 161 -24.05 -13.99 -12.08
N CYS A 162 -23.07 -13.34 -12.71
CA CYS A 162 -23.34 -12.56 -13.89
C CYS A 162 -23.69 -13.58 -14.97
N THR A 163 -24.97 -13.69 -15.31
CA THR A 163 -25.44 -14.61 -16.35
C THR A 163 -25.32 -13.97 -17.74
N SER A 164 -25.12 -12.66 -17.79
CA SER A 164 -24.90 -11.91 -19.03
C SER A 164 -23.80 -10.86 -18.89
N LEU A 165 -23.22 -10.45 -20.03
CA LEU A 165 -22.30 -9.30 -20.09
C LEU A 165 -22.98 -8.00 -19.60
N THR A 166 -24.28 -7.85 -19.81
CA THR A 166 -25.05 -6.70 -19.31
C THR A 166 -25.00 -6.62 -17.80
N ASP A 167 -25.15 -7.76 -17.10
CA ASP A 167 -25.07 -7.81 -15.64
C ASP A 167 -23.67 -7.43 -15.14
N VAL A 168 -22.62 -7.87 -15.85
CA VAL A 168 -21.24 -7.47 -15.57
C VAL A 168 -21.09 -5.96 -15.57
N PHE A 169 -21.56 -5.28 -16.63
CA PHE A 169 -21.46 -3.82 -16.74
C PHE A 169 -22.32 -3.10 -15.71
N VAL A 170 -23.58 -3.51 -15.51
CA VAL A 170 -24.51 -2.85 -14.57
C VAL A 170 -23.97 -2.92 -13.14
N LEU A 171 -23.56 -4.12 -12.71
CA LEU A 171 -23.01 -4.30 -11.37
C LEU A 171 -21.65 -3.61 -11.23
N TRP A 172 -20.84 -3.55 -12.30
CA TRP A 172 -19.57 -2.84 -12.28
C TRP A 172 -19.77 -1.34 -12.11
N ILE A 173 -20.74 -0.74 -12.82
CA ILE A 173 -21.07 0.68 -12.68
C ILE A 173 -21.52 0.99 -11.24
N LYS A 174 -22.45 0.19 -10.69
CA LYS A 174 -22.95 0.38 -9.32
C LYS A 174 -21.83 0.31 -8.28
N SER A 175 -21.00 -0.73 -8.35
CA SER A 175 -19.85 -0.92 -7.44
C SER A 175 -18.81 0.20 -7.62
N SER A 176 -18.48 0.54 -8.86
CA SER A 176 -17.51 1.59 -9.19
C SER A 176 -17.93 2.97 -8.69
N LEU A 177 -19.22 3.31 -8.75
CA LEU A 177 -19.74 4.57 -8.24
C LEU A 177 -19.58 4.67 -6.72
N SER A 178 -19.92 3.59 -5.99
CA SER A 178 -19.78 3.53 -4.53
C SER A 178 -18.31 3.67 -4.09
N ILE A 179 -17.42 2.90 -4.73
CA ILE A 179 -15.97 2.96 -4.45
C ILE A 179 -15.42 4.35 -4.79
N THR A 180 -15.83 4.95 -5.91
CA THR A 180 -15.38 6.29 -6.32
C THR A 180 -15.72 7.35 -5.28
N LEU A 181 -16.93 7.30 -4.72
CA LEU A 181 -17.36 8.25 -3.69
C LEU A 181 -16.55 8.08 -2.40
N LEU A 182 -16.44 6.84 -1.90
CA LEU A 182 -15.68 6.55 -0.69
C LEU A 182 -14.22 6.98 -0.83
N PHE A 183 -13.61 6.63 -1.96
CA PHE A 183 -12.24 6.99 -2.29
C PHE A 183 -12.02 8.50 -2.31
N PHE A 184 -12.94 9.26 -2.93
CA PHE A 184 -12.87 10.71 -2.95
C PHE A 184 -12.91 11.33 -1.55
N VAL A 185 -13.77 10.80 -0.67
CA VAL A 185 -13.89 11.27 0.72
C VAL A 185 -12.59 11.03 1.50
N ILE A 186 -12.04 9.82 1.45
CA ILE A 186 -10.82 9.47 2.20
C ILE A 186 -9.62 10.27 1.70
N VAL A 187 -9.37 10.31 0.39
CA VAL A 187 -8.25 11.07 -0.18
C VAL A 187 -8.36 12.56 0.14
N SER A 188 -9.57 13.13 0.07
CA SER A 188 -9.78 14.54 0.43
C SER A 188 -9.48 14.80 1.91
N ALA A 189 -9.96 13.92 2.81
CA ALA A 189 -9.71 14.05 4.25
C ALA A 189 -8.22 13.99 4.58
N LEU A 190 -7.49 13.05 3.98
CA LEU A 190 -6.05 12.89 4.19
C LEU A 190 -5.23 14.04 3.60
N MET A 191 -5.62 14.54 2.43
CA MET A 191 -5.00 15.73 1.84
C MET A 191 -5.22 16.96 2.72
N ILE A 192 -6.42 17.15 3.27
CA ILE A 192 -6.69 18.24 4.23
C ILE A 192 -5.83 18.08 5.48
N LEU A 193 -5.76 16.87 6.04
CA LEU A 193 -4.92 16.56 7.20
C LEU A 193 -3.45 16.89 6.93
N HIS A 194 -2.89 16.45 5.79
CA HIS A 194 -1.51 16.76 5.37
C HIS A 194 -1.25 18.27 5.37
N TYR A 195 -2.11 19.04 4.72
CA TYR A 195 -1.96 20.49 4.62
C TYR A 195 -2.03 21.19 5.98
N ILE A 196 -2.90 20.71 6.88
CA ILE A 196 -2.96 21.19 8.26
C ILE A 196 -1.63 20.86 8.98
N LEU A 197 -1.15 19.62 8.90
CA LEU A 197 0.11 19.23 9.54
C LEU A 197 1.31 20.04 9.03
N GLU A 198 1.32 20.41 7.76
CA GLU A 198 2.35 21.24 7.14
C GLU A 198 2.24 22.71 7.59
N GLU A 199 1.05 23.30 7.54
CA GLU A 199 0.78 24.70 7.95
C GLU A 199 1.15 24.96 9.41
N PHE A 200 0.89 24.00 10.30
CA PHE A 200 1.24 24.10 11.72
C PHE A 200 2.66 23.62 12.04
N ARG A 201 3.48 23.29 11.02
CA ARG A 201 4.86 22.78 11.14
C ARG A 201 4.97 21.52 12.01
N LEU A 202 3.87 20.79 12.16
CA LEU A 202 3.80 19.55 12.94
C LEU A 202 4.65 18.46 12.30
N LEU A 203 4.70 18.39 10.96
CA LEU A 203 5.57 17.44 10.24
C LEU A 203 7.06 17.64 10.57
N LYS A 204 7.51 18.89 10.72
CA LYS A 204 8.92 19.18 11.06
C LYS A 204 9.24 18.77 12.50
N SER A 205 8.32 19.07 13.44
CA SER A 205 8.46 18.66 14.84
C SER A 205 8.50 17.14 14.97
N LEU A 206 7.50 16.46 14.36
CA LEU A 206 7.39 15.02 14.36
C LEU A 206 8.60 14.35 13.69
N SER A 207 9.10 14.91 12.60
CA SER A 207 10.34 14.43 11.95
C SER A 207 11.56 14.56 12.86
N THR A 208 11.65 15.58 13.69
CA THR A 208 12.77 15.72 14.63
C THR A 208 12.67 14.67 15.72
N ALA A 209 11.45 14.41 16.21
CA ALA A 209 11.17 13.36 17.20
C ALA A 209 11.39 11.94 16.65
N MET A 210 11.11 11.69 15.36
CA MET A 210 11.28 10.39 14.71
C MET A 210 12.70 10.15 14.16
N ALA A 211 13.55 11.18 14.11
CA ALA A 211 14.95 11.04 13.70
C ALA A 211 15.74 9.93 14.43
N PRO A 212 15.66 9.74 15.76
CA PRO A 212 16.33 8.60 16.42
C PRO A 212 15.76 7.24 16.01
N VAL A 213 14.46 7.14 15.72
CA VAL A 213 13.81 5.89 15.29
C VAL A 213 14.34 5.44 13.93
N MET A 214 14.76 6.37 13.07
CA MET A 214 15.37 6.02 11.78
C MET A 214 16.60 5.11 11.97
N ILE A 215 17.37 5.31 13.03
CA ILE A 215 18.54 4.48 13.33
C ILE A 215 18.12 3.03 13.57
N LEU A 216 17.03 2.81 14.30
CA LEU A 216 16.45 1.48 14.53
C LEU A 216 16.00 0.84 13.21
N PHE A 217 15.40 1.62 12.31
CA PHE A 217 15.04 1.15 10.96
C PHE A 217 16.23 0.94 10.03
N GLY A 218 17.47 1.21 10.47
CA GLY A 218 18.64 1.17 9.60
C GLY A 218 18.64 2.30 8.57
N LEU A 219 17.94 3.40 8.82
CA LEU A 219 17.86 4.57 7.96
C LEU A 219 18.68 5.74 8.53
N PRO A 220 19.24 6.61 7.67
CA PRO A 220 19.81 7.88 8.09
C PRO A 220 18.80 8.80 8.78
N ARG A 221 19.24 9.61 9.75
CA ARG A 221 18.36 10.52 10.51
C ARG A 221 17.67 11.58 9.63
N ASN A 222 18.34 12.03 8.56
CA ASN A 222 17.79 12.99 7.60
C ASN A 222 16.66 12.40 6.72
N CYS A 223 16.46 11.08 6.70
CA CYS A 223 15.33 10.45 6.02
C CYS A 223 14.02 10.55 6.79
N SER A 224 14.04 10.98 8.06
CA SER A 224 12.84 10.94 8.92
C SER A 224 11.66 11.74 8.36
N PHE A 225 11.92 12.86 7.68
CA PHE A 225 10.86 13.67 7.08
C PHE A 225 10.18 12.91 5.93
N LEU A 226 10.98 12.38 5.00
CA LEU A 226 10.46 11.61 3.86
C LEU A 226 9.79 10.31 4.29
N TRP A 227 10.30 9.65 5.33
CA TRP A 227 9.66 8.48 5.92
C TRP A 227 8.27 8.82 6.48
N LEU A 228 8.15 9.92 7.23
CA LEU A 228 6.86 10.38 7.78
C LEU A 228 5.86 10.70 6.67
N VAL A 229 6.29 11.44 5.65
CA VAL A 229 5.45 11.76 4.50
C VAL A 229 4.98 10.47 3.82
N GLY A 230 5.88 9.51 3.58
CA GLY A 230 5.53 8.23 2.95
C GLY A 230 4.59 7.36 3.78
N ASN A 231 4.63 7.44 5.12
CA ASN A 231 3.78 6.64 6.02
C ASN A 231 2.42 7.30 6.32
N ILE A 232 2.34 8.64 6.32
CA ILE A 232 1.10 9.37 6.62
C ILE A 232 0.33 9.70 5.35
N VAL A 233 1.03 10.17 4.31
CA VAL A 233 0.42 10.72 3.08
C VAL A 233 0.52 9.72 1.93
N GLY A 234 1.43 8.76 2.02
CA GLY A 234 1.59 7.68 1.07
C GLY A 234 2.69 7.88 0.04
N LEU A 235 2.96 6.80 -0.70
CA LEU A 235 4.14 6.67 -1.53
C LEU A 235 4.13 7.59 -2.76
N SER A 236 2.98 7.74 -3.43
CA SER A 236 2.86 8.54 -4.67
C SER A 236 3.13 10.03 -4.43
N TYR A 237 2.69 10.56 -3.29
CA TYR A 237 2.99 11.94 -2.90
C TYR A 237 4.40 12.05 -2.31
N GLY A 238 4.77 11.12 -1.42
CA GLY A 238 6.10 11.07 -0.82
C GLY A 238 7.23 10.95 -1.84
N SER A 239 7.01 10.29 -2.97
CA SER A 239 7.99 10.19 -4.04
C SER A 239 8.23 11.50 -4.78
N ALA A 240 7.20 12.35 -4.93
CA ALA A 240 7.36 13.65 -5.56
C ALA A 240 8.25 14.56 -4.69
N ILE A 241 7.99 14.57 -3.39
CA ILE A 241 8.84 15.28 -2.42
C ILE A 241 10.24 14.65 -2.39
N MET A 242 10.36 13.32 -2.43
CA MET A 242 11.67 12.66 -2.44
C MET A 242 12.50 13.01 -3.68
N MET A 243 11.88 13.08 -4.88
CA MET A 243 12.56 13.55 -6.09
C MET A 243 13.08 14.98 -5.90
N GLU A 244 12.26 15.89 -5.36
CA GLU A 244 12.68 17.27 -5.08
C GLU A 244 13.87 17.31 -4.08
N GLN A 245 13.86 16.48 -3.03
CA GLN A 245 14.96 16.42 -2.07
C GLN A 245 16.25 15.82 -2.67
N LEU A 246 16.13 14.85 -3.59
CA LEU A 246 17.26 14.26 -4.32
C LEU A 246 17.87 15.30 -5.27
N GLU A 247 17.05 15.99 -6.06
CA GLU A 247 17.49 17.06 -6.96
C GLU A 247 18.13 18.23 -6.19
N ALA A 248 17.60 18.55 -5.01
CA ALA A 248 18.15 19.57 -4.12
C ALA A 248 19.40 19.11 -3.33
N ASN A 249 19.93 17.90 -3.56
CA ASN A 249 21.05 17.30 -2.84
C ASN A 249 20.87 17.24 -1.30
N LYS A 250 19.62 17.22 -0.81
CA LYS A 250 19.30 17.12 0.62
C LYS A 250 19.31 15.67 1.13
N ILE A 251 19.18 14.71 0.22
CA ILE A 251 19.30 13.28 0.46
C ILE A 251 20.15 12.65 -0.66
N SER A 252 21.00 11.68 -0.31
CA SER A 252 21.78 10.95 -1.31
C SER A 252 20.92 9.89 -2.02
N HIS A 253 21.27 9.54 -3.26
CA HIS A 253 20.61 8.42 -3.98
C HIS A 253 20.67 7.10 -3.21
N ARG A 254 21.76 6.85 -2.49
CA ARG A 254 21.92 5.67 -1.64
C ARG A 254 20.90 5.65 -0.51
N ASP A 255 20.71 6.78 0.16
CA ASP A 255 19.77 6.91 1.28
C ASP A 255 18.32 6.88 0.79
N GLY A 256 18.03 7.50 -0.35
CA GLY A 256 16.73 7.41 -1.02
C GLY A 256 16.38 5.97 -1.41
N ASN A 257 17.33 5.24 -2.00
CA ASN A 257 17.16 3.82 -2.29
C ASN A 257 16.90 3.01 -1.02
N LEU A 258 17.66 3.24 0.05
CA LEU A 258 17.46 2.51 1.30
C LEU A 258 16.10 2.81 1.94
N LEU A 259 15.65 4.07 1.88
CA LEU A 259 14.31 4.47 2.31
C LEU A 259 13.22 3.79 1.48
N ASN A 260 13.40 3.64 0.16
CA ASN A 260 12.46 2.91 -0.69
C ASN A 260 12.31 1.44 -0.27
N TYR A 261 13.35 0.75 0.17
CA TYR A 261 13.22 -0.62 0.69
C TYR A 261 12.33 -0.69 1.93
N HIS A 262 12.36 0.32 2.79
CA HIS A 262 11.43 0.42 3.92
C HIS A 262 10.00 0.71 3.43
N LEU A 263 9.85 1.73 2.58
CA LEU A 263 8.54 2.17 2.10
C LEU A 263 7.87 1.11 1.22
N ALA A 264 8.61 0.27 0.52
CA ALA A 264 8.08 -0.85 -0.26
C ALA A 264 7.24 -1.83 0.57
N ILE A 265 7.52 -1.96 1.87
CA ILE A 265 6.82 -2.88 2.78
C ILE A 265 5.78 -2.13 3.63
N SER A 266 6.08 -0.87 3.98
CA SER A 266 5.42 -0.16 5.08
C SER A 266 4.98 1.27 4.73
N HIS A 267 4.75 1.65 3.46
CA HIS A 267 4.17 2.99 3.18
C HIS A 267 2.69 3.09 3.60
N SER A 268 2.16 4.31 3.67
CA SER A 268 0.74 4.57 3.98
C SER A 268 0.24 3.84 5.24
N GLN A 269 1.04 3.77 6.31
CA GLN A 269 0.66 3.10 7.56
C GLN A 269 -0.61 3.65 8.19
N LEU A 270 -0.93 4.93 7.98
CA LEU A 270 -2.15 5.50 8.53
C LEU A 270 -3.37 5.10 7.69
N GLU A 271 -3.43 5.56 6.44
CA GLU A 271 -4.57 5.33 5.55
C GLU A 271 -4.84 3.84 5.35
N ASP A 272 -3.87 3.12 4.80
CA ASP A 272 -4.11 1.75 4.33
C ASP A 272 -4.43 0.81 5.49
N THR A 273 -3.80 1.00 6.66
CA THR A 273 -4.06 0.18 7.84
C THR A 273 -5.45 0.46 8.41
N LEU A 274 -5.89 1.73 8.46
CA LEU A 274 -7.24 2.07 8.92
C LEU A 274 -8.31 1.49 7.99
N ILE A 275 -8.03 1.52 6.69
CA ILE A 275 -8.85 0.93 5.65
C ILE A 275 -9.09 -0.57 5.92
N PHE A 276 -8.04 -1.36 6.17
CA PHE A 276 -8.20 -2.79 6.49
C PHE A 276 -8.76 -3.04 7.90
N ALA A 277 -8.49 -2.14 8.85
CA ALA A 277 -9.09 -2.23 10.18
C ALA A 277 -10.61 -2.08 10.14
N ALA A 278 -11.14 -1.28 9.21
CA ALA A 278 -12.57 -1.11 9.02
C ALA A 278 -13.29 -2.40 8.56
N ILE A 279 -12.57 -3.35 7.95
CA ILE A 279 -13.12 -4.65 7.51
C ILE A 279 -12.71 -5.82 8.42
N GLY A 280 -12.19 -5.52 9.62
CA GLY A 280 -11.94 -6.48 10.69
C GLY A 280 -10.48 -6.88 10.93
N ALA A 281 -9.53 -6.44 10.10
CA ALA A 281 -8.12 -6.74 10.35
C ALA A 281 -7.65 -6.03 11.64
N PRO A 282 -7.03 -6.71 12.62
CA PRO A 282 -6.59 -6.04 13.84
C PRO A 282 -5.48 -5.02 13.52
N PHE A 283 -5.76 -3.75 13.82
CA PHE A 283 -4.90 -2.62 13.45
C PHE A 283 -3.42 -2.82 13.85
N LEU A 284 -3.18 -3.25 15.10
CA LEU A 284 -1.81 -3.44 15.61
C LEU A 284 -1.08 -4.61 14.95
N TRP A 285 -1.78 -5.71 14.61
CA TRP A 285 -1.19 -6.82 13.87
C TRP A 285 -0.71 -6.35 12.50
N VAL A 286 -1.55 -5.59 11.79
CA VAL A 286 -1.20 -5.08 10.47
C VAL A 286 -0.04 -4.08 10.53
N MET A 287 -0.15 -3.06 11.40
CA MET A 287 0.84 -1.98 11.49
C MET A 287 2.20 -2.50 11.95
N LEU A 288 2.26 -3.21 13.08
CA LEU A 288 3.54 -3.64 13.67
C LEU A 288 4.25 -4.66 12.79
N THR A 289 3.50 -5.58 12.17
CA THR A 289 4.08 -6.55 11.24
C THR A 289 4.78 -5.83 10.09
N ARG A 290 4.11 -4.88 9.45
CA ARG A 290 4.70 -4.12 8.33
C ARG A 290 5.95 -3.36 8.76
N MET A 291 5.92 -2.72 9.94
CA MET A 291 7.09 -2.00 10.46
C MET A 291 8.27 -2.93 10.78
N VAL A 292 8.01 -4.09 11.41
CA VAL A 292 9.05 -5.07 11.74
C VAL A 292 9.69 -5.63 10.47
N PHE A 293 8.88 -6.04 9.49
CA PHE A 293 9.41 -6.57 8.24
C PHE A 293 10.11 -5.51 7.39
N ALA A 294 9.64 -4.26 7.39
CA ALA A 294 10.35 -3.15 6.75
C ALA A 294 11.73 -2.92 7.38
N LEU A 295 11.81 -2.95 8.71
CA LEU A 295 13.09 -2.90 9.44
C LEU A 295 14.01 -4.05 9.00
N LEU A 296 13.52 -5.29 9.01
CA LEU A 296 14.31 -6.47 8.63
C LEU A 296 14.85 -6.35 7.21
N VAL A 297 14.00 -5.95 6.26
CA VAL A 297 14.38 -5.76 4.85
C VAL A 297 15.50 -4.72 4.70
N VAL A 298 15.42 -3.59 5.39
CA VAL A 298 16.46 -2.56 5.35
C VAL A 298 17.78 -3.06 5.92
N TRP A 299 17.75 -3.74 7.06
CA TRP A 299 18.97 -4.30 7.68
C TRP A 299 19.60 -5.40 6.83
N ILE A 300 18.80 -6.28 6.22
CA ILE A 300 19.28 -7.28 5.27
C ILE A 300 19.94 -6.58 4.07
N LYS A 301 19.32 -5.55 3.49
CA LYS A 301 19.92 -4.79 2.38
C LYS A 301 21.23 -4.12 2.79
N ARG A 302 21.33 -3.59 4.01
CA ARG A 302 22.60 -3.05 4.55
C ARG A 302 23.68 -4.11 4.69
N LEU A 303 23.32 -5.30 5.15
CA LEU A 303 24.26 -6.42 5.27
C LEU A 303 24.76 -6.85 3.88
N LEU A 304 23.85 -7.03 2.93
CA LEU A 304 24.19 -7.43 1.56
C LEU A 304 25.09 -6.42 0.85
N THR A 305 24.87 -5.11 1.08
CA THR A 305 25.70 -4.04 0.48
C THR A 305 27.09 -3.91 1.11
N ARG A 306 27.32 -4.49 2.31
CA ARG A 306 28.66 -4.58 2.92
C ARG A 306 29.48 -5.78 2.41
N LEU A 307 28.86 -6.72 1.69
CA LEU A 307 29.57 -7.87 1.13
C LEU A 307 30.36 -7.46 -0.13
N PRO A 308 31.61 -7.94 -0.32
CA PRO A 308 32.49 -7.55 -1.43
C PRO A 308 31.89 -7.73 -2.84
N ARG A 309 30.98 -8.70 -3.01
CA ARG A 309 30.34 -9.02 -4.29
C ARG A 309 29.35 -7.96 -4.79
N TYR A 310 28.82 -7.07 -3.94
CA TYR A 310 27.82 -6.08 -4.33
C TYR A 310 28.40 -4.71 -4.70
N HIS A 311 29.69 -4.47 -4.44
CA HIS A 311 30.34 -3.17 -4.68
C HIS A 311 30.37 -2.75 -6.16
N TYR A 312 30.18 -3.69 -7.09
CA TYR A 312 30.19 -3.45 -8.54
C TYR A 312 28.81 -3.20 -9.16
N ALA A 313 27.69 -3.52 -8.47
CA ALA A 313 26.34 -3.43 -9.04
C ALA A 313 25.63 -2.09 -8.79
N ASP A 314 26.14 -1.26 -7.84
CA ASP A 314 25.58 0.06 -7.50
C ASP A 314 26.32 1.21 -8.21
N LEU A 315 27.11 0.92 -9.25
CA LEU A 315 27.67 1.97 -10.11
C LEU A 315 26.52 2.65 -10.88
N PRO A 316 26.50 3.99 -10.96
CA PRO A 316 25.45 4.69 -11.68
C PRO A 316 25.43 4.20 -13.12
N ILE A 317 24.27 3.73 -13.57
CA ILE A 317 24.00 3.55 -15.00
C ILE A 317 24.24 4.93 -15.61
N LYS A 318 25.27 5.03 -16.46
CA LYS A 318 25.60 6.27 -17.17
C LYS A 318 24.33 6.76 -17.89
N LYS A 319 24.10 8.06 -17.74
CA LYS A 319 22.97 8.86 -18.27
C LYS A 319 22.50 8.43 -19.66
#